data_AF-A0A7J7CBL8-F1
#
_entry.id   AF-A0A7J7CBL8-F1
#
_cell.length_a   1.000
_cell.length_b   1.000
_cell.length_c   1.000
_cell.angle_alpha   90.00
_cell.angle_beta   90.00
_cell.angle_gamma   90.00
#
_symmetry.space_group_name_H-M   'P 1'
#
loop_
_entity.id
_entity.type
_entity.pdbx_description
1 polymer ?
#
loop_
_entity_poly.entity_id
_entity_poly.type
_entity_poly.pdbx_seq_one_letter_code
_entity_poly.pdbx_strand_id
1 'polypeptide(L)'
;MKLSFDMDSTTQIFQHRLSVKLWPPSQGTRLSLVERMTKNLTTPSFISRKYGLLSKEEAEEDAKKIEEVAYATANQNFVKEPDGDGSSAVQIYAKESSRLMLEVLKRGPRAKDGEEVVAQKVTAAYGTVFDISGGPRAFIDAEEAKELLKPLGEPGNSFTKICFSNRSFGLDAARVVEPILSSIKYHLTEVDLSDIVAGRPEAEALEVMNIFSLVLEGCNLRYLNLSNNALGEKGVRAFAELLKSQNNLEELYLMNDGISEEAA
;
A
#
# COMPACT_ATOMS: atom_id res chain seq x y z
N MET A 1 -3.90 -17.76 56.06
CA MET A 1 -3.21 -18.52 54.97
C MET A 1 -4.28 -19.43 54.39
N LYS A 2 -4.85 -19.29 53.19
CA LYS A 2 -4.52 -18.59 51.94
C LYS A 2 -5.83 -18.04 51.33
N LEU A 3 -5.69 -16.98 50.54
CA LEU A 3 -6.68 -16.36 49.64
C LEU A 3 -6.89 -17.21 48.37
N SER A 4 -8.09 -17.15 47.77
CA SER A 4 -8.35 -17.15 46.31
C SER A 4 -9.82 -16.73 46.08
N PHE A 5 -10.14 -15.45 45.88
CA PHE A 5 -10.14 -14.65 44.63
C PHE A 5 -11.05 -15.17 43.51
N ASP A 6 -12.13 -14.42 43.31
CA ASP A 6 -13.10 -14.45 42.22
C ASP A 6 -12.45 -14.31 40.84
N MET A 7 -12.94 -15.07 39.87
CA MET A 7 -12.62 -14.86 38.46
C MET A 7 -13.76 -15.39 37.59
N ASP A 8 -14.93 -14.76 37.69
CA ASP A 8 -16.07 -15.09 36.82
C ASP A 8 -16.92 -13.83 36.56
N SER A 9 -16.43 -12.93 35.70
CA SER A 9 -17.20 -11.78 35.18
C SER A 9 -16.58 -11.12 33.94
N THR A 10 -15.30 -11.36 33.63
CA THR A 10 -14.61 -10.66 32.51
C THR A 10 -14.76 -11.37 31.15
N THR A 11 -15.22 -12.62 31.12
CA THR A 11 -15.29 -13.42 29.88
C THR A 11 -16.56 -13.17 29.07
N GLN A 12 -17.59 -12.52 29.64
CA GLN A 12 -18.87 -12.28 28.97
C GLN A 12 -18.99 -10.95 28.22
N ILE A 13 -18.01 -10.05 28.32
CA ILE A 13 -18.12 -8.70 27.72
C ILE A 13 -17.68 -8.66 26.23
N PHE A 14 -17.01 -9.69 25.72
CA PHE A 14 -16.53 -9.73 24.32
C PHE A 14 -17.52 -10.33 23.30
N GLN A 15 -18.68 -10.85 23.73
CA GLN A 15 -19.56 -11.61 22.83
C GLN A 15 -20.71 -10.83 22.17
N HIS A 16 -20.76 -9.51 22.31
CA HIS A 16 -21.73 -8.69 21.56
C HIS A 16 -21.05 -7.75 20.56
N ARG A 17 -20.25 -8.32 19.64
CA ARG A 17 -20.09 -7.71 18.31
C ARG A 17 -21.25 -8.20 17.44
N LEU A 18 -22.04 -7.27 16.93
CA LEU A 18 -23.06 -7.54 15.93
C LEU A 18 -22.44 -8.41 14.83
N SER A 19 -22.87 -9.66 14.71
CA SER A 19 -22.46 -10.56 13.61
C SER A 19 -23.05 -10.02 12.32
N VAL A 20 -22.31 -9.13 11.65
CA VAL A 20 -22.64 -8.71 10.29
C VAL A 20 -22.15 -9.83 9.40
N LYS A 21 -23.08 -10.63 8.87
CA LYS A 21 -22.77 -11.67 7.90
C LYS A 21 -22.37 -11.01 6.58
N LEU A 22 -21.07 -10.77 6.42
CA LEU A 22 -20.48 -10.08 5.26
C LEU A 22 -20.25 -11.02 4.06
N TRP A 23 -20.40 -12.34 4.25
CA TRP A 23 -20.23 -13.35 3.21
C TRP A 23 -21.49 -14.21 3.00
N PRO A 24 -21.88 -14.53 1.74
CA PRO A 24 -21.27 -14.06 0.49
C PRO A 24 -21.73 -12.63 0.12
N PRO A 25 -20.86 -11.83 -0.52
CA PRO A 25 -21.25 -10.52 -1.04
C PRO A 25 -22.32 -10.66 -2.12
N SER A 26 -23.23 -9.68 -2.18
CA SER A 26 -24.27 -9.64 -3.21
C SER A 26 -23.66 -9.46 -4.61
N GLN A 27 -24.41 -9.84 -5.66
CA GLN A 27 -23.98 -9.61 -7.05
C GLN A 27 -23.72 -8.12 -7.32
N GLY A 28 -24.54 -7.21 -6.77
CA GLY A 28 -24.33 -5.77 -6.89
C GLY A 28 -23.01 -5.32 -6.25
N THR A 29 -22.70 -5.82 -5.05
CA THR A 29 -21.42 -5.55 -4.36
C THR A 29 -20.23 -6.03 -5.18
N ARG A 30 -20.31 -7.24 -5.74
CA ARG A 30 -19.27 -7.81 -6.59
C ARG A 30 -19.04 -6.98 -7.85
N LEU A 31 -20.11 -6.53 -8.52
CA LEU A 31 -20.01 -5.65 -9.68
C LEU A 31 -19.35 -4.30 -9.33
N SER A 32 -19.73 -3.68 -8.21
CA SER A 32 -19.06 -2.45 -7.76
C SER A 32 -17.58 -2.64 -7.44
N LEU A 33 -17.17 -3.83 -7.00
CA LEU A 33 -15.76 -4.17 -6.81
C LEU A 33 -15.03 -4.31 -8.14
N VAL A 34 -15.62 -4.97 -9.14
CA VAL A 34 -15.07 -5.03 -10.50
C VAL A 34 -14.86 -3.61 -11.06
N GLU A 35 -15.86 -2.74 -10.94
CA GLU A 35 -15.76 -1.35 -11.41
C GLU A 35 -14.61 -0.59 -10.73
N ARG A 36 -14.43 -0.77 -9.41
CA ARG A 36 -13.31 -0.19 -8.66
C ARG A 36 -11.97 -0.76 -9.11
N MET A 37 -11.85 -2.07 -9.30
CA MET A 37 -10.63 -2.71 -9.81
C MET A 37 -10.29 -2.19 -11.21
N THR A 38 -11.27 -2.09 -12.11
CA THR A 38 -11.07 -1.51 -13.45
C THR A 38 -10.57 -0.08 -13.38
N LYS A 39 -11.16 0.75 -12.52
CA LYS A 39 -10.70 2.14 -12.31
C LYS A 39 -9.25 2.17 -11.82
N ASN A 40 -8.89 1.32 -10.85
CA ASN A 40 -7.53 1.25 -10.32
C ASN A 40 -6.52 0.78 -11.40
N LEU A 41 -6.86 -0.24 -12.20
CA LEU A 41 -6.00 -0.74 -13.29
C LEU A 41 -5.75 0.27 -14.41
N THR A 42 -6.68 1.22 -14.61
CA THR A 42 -6.63 2.24 -15.67
C THR A 42 -6.17 3.61 -15.18
N THR A 43 -5.95 3.78 -13.87
CA THR A 43 -5.47 5.05 -13.30
C THR A 43 -3.94 5.11 -13.34
N PRO A 44 -3.34 6.18 -13.90
CA PRO A 44 -1.88 6.33 -13.89
C PRO A 44 -1.30 6.42 -12.47
N SER A 45 -0.46 5.45 -12.10
CA SER A 45 0.23 5.35 -10.80
C SER A 45 1.73 5.08 -11.00
N PHE A 46 2.48 4.98 -9.90
CA PHE A 46 3.89 4.55 -9.94
C PHE A 46 4.07 3.17 -10.59
N ILE A 47 3.12 2.26 -10.38
CA ILE A 47 3.20 0.89 -10.91
C ILE A 47 2.97 0.90 -12.43
N SER A 48 1.95 1.62 -12.90
CA SER A 48 1.68 1.72 -14.34
C SER A 48 2.79 2.46 -15.10
N ARG A 49 3.60 3.28 -14.42
CA ARG A 49 4.81 3.85 -15.03
C ARG A 49 5.88 2.79 -15.28
N LYS A 50 6.06 1.85 -14.34
CA LYS A 50 7.07 0.79 -14.44
C LYS A 50 6.67 -0.31 -15.41
N TYR A 51 5.38 -0.64 -15.46
CA TYR A 51 4.88 -1.82 -16.20
C TYR A 51 3.92 -1.47 -17.36
N GLY A 52 3.54 -0.21 -17.52
CA GLY A 52 2.58 0.25 -18.54
C GLY A 52 1.14 0.35 -18.00
N LEU A 53 0.32 1.16 -18.68
CA LEU A 53 -1.09 1.39 -18.32
C LEU A 53 -2.02 0.54 -19.19
N LEU A 54 -2.95 -0.19 -18.56
CA LEU A 54 -3.90 -1.05 -19.26
C LEU A 54 -4.95 -0.24 -20.02
N SER A 55 -5.40 -0.78 -21.16
CA SER A 55 -6.61 -0.27 -21.82
C SER A 55 -7.85 -0.56 -20.96
N LYS A 56 -8.93 0.20 -21.19
CA LYS A 56 -10.18 0.02 -20.44
C LYS A 56 -10.76 -1.37 -20.66
N GLU A 57 -10.72 -1.86 -21.90
CA GLU A 57 -11.25 -3.16 -22.27
C GLU A 57 -10.47 -4.30 -21.60
N GLU A 58 -9.13 -4.23 -21.60
CA GLU A 58 -8.29 -5.23 -20.91
C GLU A 58 -8.49 -5.17 -19.39
N ALA A 59 -8.57 -3.98 -18.82
CA ALA A 59 -8.78 -3.79 -17.38
C ALA A 59 -10.15 -4.30 -16.92
N GLU A 60 -11.20 -4.14 -17.73
CA GLU A 60 -12.52 -4.72 -17.44
C GLU A 60 -12.50 -6.26 -17.49
N GLU A 61 -11.80 -6.84 -18.46
CA GLU A 61 -11.67 -8.30 -18.58
C GLU A 61 -10.87 -8.88 -17.40
N ASP A 62 -9.73 -8.29 -17.07
CA ASP A 62 -8.90 -8.76 -15.97
C ASP A 62 -9.57 -8.52 -14.61
N ALA A 63 -10.27 -7.39 -14.39
CA ALA A 63 -11.01 -7.15 -13.15
C ALA A 63 -12.13 -8.19 -12.93
N LYS A 64 -12.86 -8.58 -13.97
CA LYS A 64 -13.86 -9.66 -13.88
C LYS A 64 -13.21 -10.99 -13.50
N LYS A 65 -12.09 -11.34 -14.13
CA LYS A 65 -11.35 -12.57 -13.82
C LYS A 65 -10.81 -12.58 -12.38
N ILE A 66 -10.24 -11.46 -11.92
CA ILE A 66 -9.76 -11.31 -10.54
C ILE A 66 -10.90 -11.57 -9.56
N GLU A 67 -12.04 -10.92 -9.77
CA GLU A 67 -13.20 -11.03 -8.90
C GLU A 67 -13.77 -12.45 -8.87
N GLU A 68 -13.92 -13.09 -10.04
CA GLU A 68 -14.43 -14.46 -10.15
C GLU A 68 -13.51 -15.47 -9.45
N VAL A 69 -12.20 -15.37 -9.66
CA VAL A 69 -11.21 -16.27 -9.03
C VAL A 69 -11.17 -16.05 -7.52
N ALA A 70 -11.10 -14.79 -7.06
CA ALA A 70 -11.08 -14.49 -5.64
C ALA A 70 -12.36 -14.96 -4.94
N TYR A 71 -13.53 -14.75 -5.55
CA TYR A 71 -14.81 -15.20 -5.02
C TYR A 71 -14.86 -16.73 -4.93
N ALA A 72 -14.44 -17.43 -5.99
CA ALA A 72 -14.43 -18.89 -6.01
C ALA A 72 -13.53 -19.48 -4.90
N THR A 73 -12.32 -18.93 -4.74
CA THR A 73 -11.36 -19.33 -3.69
C THR A 73 -11.94 -19.12 -2.29
N ALA A 74 -12.49 -17.94 -2.02
CA ALA A 74 -13.10 -17.63 -0.73
C ALA A 74 -14.36 -18.46 -0.45
N ASN A 75 -15.21 -18.67 -1.46
CA ASN A 75 -16.43 -19.47 -1.31
C ASN A 75 -16.11 -20.95 -1.08
N GLN A 76 -15.05 -21.47 -1.70
CA GLN A 76 -14.59 -22.83 -1.44
C GLN A 76 -14.12 -23.02 0.00
N ASN A 77 -13.46 -22.01 0.59
CA ASN A 77 -13.09 -22.04 2.01
C ASN A 77 -14.33 -21.94 2.91
N PHE A 78 -15.26 -21.01 2.63
CA PHE A 78 -16.48 -20.85 3.41
C PHE A 78 -17.33 -22.14 3.48
N VAL A 79 -17.45 -22.87 2.37
CA VAL A 79 -18.19 -24.15 2.34
C VAL A 79 -17.54 -25.23 3.22
N LYS A 80 -16.23 -25.14 3.46
CA LYS A 80 -15.50 -26.06 4.35
C LYS A 80 -15.61 -25.70 5.83
N GLU A 81 -16.08 -24.49 6.15
CA GLU A 81 -16.24 -23.98 7.52
C GLU A 81 -17.72 -23.63 7.81
N PRO A 82 -18.59 -24.64 8.00
CA PRO A 82 -20.04 -24.43 8.12
C PRO A 82 -20.47 -23.65 9.38
N ASP A 83 -19.65 -23.66 10.44
CA ASP A 83 -19.90 -22.95 11.70
C ASP A 83 -19.30 -21.53 11.73
N GLY A 84 -18.61 -21.12 10.67
CA GLY A 84 -17.95 -19.82 10.58
C GLY A 84 -18.92 -18.65 10.34
N ASP A 85 -18.58 -17.47 10.87
CA ASP A 85 -19.32 -16.22 10.66
C ASP A 85 -19.08 -15.58 9.26
N GLY A 86 -18.23 -16.21 8.44
CA GLY A 86 -17.84 -15.75 7.11
C GLY A 86 -16.72 -14.73 7.09
N SER A 87 -16.15 -14.33 8.23
CA SER A 87 -15.04 -13.37 8.32
C SER A 87 -13.77 -13.88 7.61
N SER A 88 -13.40 -15.14 7.82
CA SER A 88 -12.28 -15.81 7.13
C SER A 88 -12.43 -15.74 5.60
N ALA A 89 -13.63 -16.01 5.08
CA ALA A 89 -13.91 -15.92 3.65
C ALA A 89 -13.76 -14.48 3.11
N VAL A 90 -14.18 -13.47 3.87
CA VAL A 90 -13.96 -12.05 3.50
C VAL A 90 -12.47 -11.71 3.45
N GLN A 91 -11.68 -12.16 4.42
CA GLN A 91 -10.23 -11.94 4.44
C GLN A 91 -9.54 -12.60 3.24
N ILE A 92 -9.89 -13.87 2.96
CA ILE A 92 -9.37 -14.61 1.80
C ILE A 92 -9.74 -13.89 0.50
N TYR A 93 -10.99 -13.46 0.36
CA TYR A 93 -11.45 -12.72 -0.83
C TYR A 93 -10.68 -11.42 -1.05
N ALA A 94 -10.49 -10.62 0.00
CA ALA A 94 -9.73 -9.37 -0.07
C ALA A 94 -8.26 -9.62 -0.40
N LYS A 95 -7.63 -10.60 0.28
CA LYS A 95 -6.22 -10.97 0.07
C LYS A 95 -5.97 -11.45 -1.36
N GLU A 96 -6.81 -12.34 -1.86
CA GLU A 96 -6.67 -12.93 -3.19
C GLU A 96 -6.94 -11.91 -4.30
N SER A 97 -7.97 -11.07 -4.12
CA SER A 97 -8.27 -9.98 -5.05
C SER A 97 -7.09 -9.02 -5.19
N SER A 98 -6.51 -8.57 -4.06
CA SER A 98 -5.35 -7.68 -4.05
C SER A 98 -4.10 -8.32 -4.67
N ARG A 99 -3.87 -9.61 -4.41
CA ARG A 99 -2.74 -10.36 -4.99
C ARG A 99 -2.83 -10.41 -6.51
N LEU A 100 -3.98 -10.81 -7.06
CA LEU A 100 -4.17 -10.93 -8.50
C LEU A 100 -4.17 -9.57 -9.20
N MET A 101 -4.73 -8.54 -8.56
CA MET A 101 -4.66 -7.16 -9.03
C MET A 101 -3.21 -6.70 -9.22
N LEU A 102 -2.35 -7.00 -8.25
CA LEU A 102 -0.92 -6.72 -8.31
C LEU A 102 -0.20 -7.50 -9.42
N GLU A 103 -0.58 -8.76 -9.65
CA GLU A 103 -0.04 -9.56 -10.76
C GLU A 103 -0.39 -8.96 -12.11
N VAL A 104 -1.63 -8.49 -12.28
CA VAL A 104 -2.06 -7.79 -13.50
C VAL A 104 -1.31 -6.49 -13.69
N LEU A 105 -1.16 -5.68 -12.64
CA LEU A 105 -0.41 -4.42 -12.69
C LEU A 105 1.06 -4.64 -13.03
N LYS A 106 1.71 -5.67 -12.48
CA LYS A 106 3.11 -6.03 -12.79
C LYS A 106 3.27 -6.66 -14.18
N ARG A 107 2.22 -7.31 -14.70
CA ARG A 107 2.18 -7.88 -16.05
C ARG A 107 2.13 -6.81 -17.14
N GLY A 108 1.42 -5.70 -16.90
CA GLY A 108 1.25 -4.62 -17.86
C GLY A 108 0.27 -4.93 -19.01
N PRO A 109 0.20 -4.11 -20.06
CA PRO A 109 -0.66 -4.33 -21.23
C PRO A 109 -0.27 -5.59 -22.02
N ARG A 110 -1.24 -6.31 -22.61
CA ARG A 110 -0.92 -7.43 -23.52
C ARG A 110 -0.60 -6.85 -24.89
N ALA A 111 0.55 -7.20 -25.47
CA ALA A 111 0.84 -6.85 -26.85
C ALA A 111 -0.19 -7.56 -27.75
N LYS A 112 -0.93 -6.80 -28.57
CA LYS A 112 -1.67 -7.36 -29.70
C LYS A 112 -0.68 -7.48 -30.87
N ASP A 113 -0.62 -8.65 -31.49
CA ASP A 113 0.15 -8.83 -32.72
C ASP A 113 -0.33 -7.81 -33.78
N GLY A 114 0.57 -6.91 -34.20
CA GLY A 114 0.40 -6.11 -35.42
C GLY A 114 0.04 -4.64 -35.26
N GLU A 115 -0.08 -4.09 -34.05
CA GLU A 115 -0.09 -2.63 -33.87
C GLU A 115 1.12 -2.24 -33.05
N GLU A 116 1.96 -1.35 -33.60
CA GLU A 116 2.89 -0.56 -32.79
C GLU A 116 2.06 0.01 -31.65
N VAL A 117 2.27 -0.54 -30.46
CA VAL A 117 1.81 0.06 -29.21
C VAL A 117 2.38 1.45 -29.23
N VAL A 118 1.55 2.41 -29.66
CA VAL A 118 1.71 3.79 -29.30
C VAL A 118 1.57 3.75 -27.80
N ALA A 119 2.72 3.52 -27.13
CA ALA A 119 2.94 3.92 -25.77
C ALA A 119 2.44 5.36 -25.79
N GLN A 120 1.22 5.57 -25.28
CA GLN A 120 0.74 6.90 -24.99
C GLN A 120 1.77 7.41 -24.02
N LYS A 121 2.75 8.10 -24.60
CA LYS A 121 3.85 8.74 -23.92
C LYS A 121 3.11 9.65 -22.97
N VAL A 122 3.13 9.30 -21.70
CA VAL A 122 2.53 10.08 -20.62
C VAL A 122 3.40 11.33 -20.48
N THR A 123 3.38 12.19 -21.50
CA THR A 123 4.23 13.38 -21.62
C THR A 123 3.79 14.47 -20.64
N ALA A 124 2.65 14.32 -19.97
CA ALA A 124 2.18 15.23 -18.94
C ALA A 124 2.63 14.87 -17.49
N ALA A 125 3.07 13.63 -17.22
CA ALA A 125 3.32 13.17 -15.84
C ALA A 125 4.77 13.29 -15.35
N TYR A 126 5.69 13.83 -16.17
CA TYR A 126 7.09 13.97 -15.76
C TYR A 126 7.33 15.21 -14.88
N GLY A 127 6.43 16.21 -14.89
CA GLY A 127 6.64 17.47 -14.16
C GLY A 127 6.22 17.47 -12.68
N THR A 128 5.46 16.46 -12.22
CA THR A 128 4.90 16.45 -10.86
C THR A 128 5.40 15.29 -10.01
N VAL A 129 6.34 14.49 -10.53
CA VAL A 129 6.86 13.32 -9.82
C VAL A 129 8.34 13.47 -9.56
N PHE A 130 8.68 13.36 -8.27
CA PHE A 130 10.04 13.35 -7.82
C PHE A 130 10.45 11.91 -7.51
N ASP A 131 11.39 11.38 -8.28
CA ASP A 131 11.75 9.96 -8.26
C ASP A 131 13.27 9.80 -8.11
N ILE A 132 13.69 9.23 -6.98
CA ILE A 132 15.08 8.91 -6.70
C ILE A 132 15.35 7.40 -6.73
N SER A 133 14.40 6.58 -7.19
CA SER A 133 14.51 5.12 -7.16
C SER A 133 15.46 4.52 -8.20
N GLY A 134 15.89 5.31 -9.19
CA GLY A 134 16.74 4.84 -10.28
C GLY A 134 18.15 4.42 -9.84
N GLY A 135 18.66 3.32 -10.40
CA GLY A 135 20.02 2.82 -10.12
C GLY A 135 20.08 1.75 -9.02
N PRO A 136 21.29 1.33 -8.60
CA PRO A 136 21.45 0.29 -7.59
C PRO A 136 21.00 0.79 -6.21
N ARG A 137 20.67 -0.15 -5.31
CA ARG A 137 20.35 0.14 -3.92
C ARG A 137 21.49 0.96 -3.28
N ALA A 138 21.13 2.03 -2.59
CA ALA A 138 22.08 2.90 -1.92
C ALA A 138 21.70 3.14 -0.46
N PHE A 139 22.71 3.30 0.40
CA PHE A 139 22.55 3.75 1.78
C PHE A 139 22.68 5.27 1.79
N ILE A 140 21.60 5.96 2.14
CA ILE A 140 21.53 7.41 2.14
C ILE A 140 21.96 7.95 3.50
N ASP A 141 22.96 8.82 3.50
CA ASP A 141 23.37 9.62 4.65
C ASP A 141 22.77 11.04 4.61
N ALA A 142 23.09 11.87 5.60
CA ALA A 142 22.50 13.21 5.73
C ALA A 142 22.88 14.16 4.57
N GLU A 143 24.13 14.12 4.10
CA GLU A 143 24.59 15.00 3.03
C GLU A 143 24.01 14.54 1.69
N GLU A 144 23.97 13.23 1.45
CA GLU A 144 23.33 12.67 0.25
C GLU A 144 21.82 12.97 0.23
N ALA A 145 21.11 12.81 1.35
CA ALA A 145 19.70 13.16 1.43
C ALA A 145 19.45 14.64 1.11
N LYS A 146 20.31 15.53 1.62
CA LYS A 146 20.20 16.98 1.38
C LYS A 146 20.38 17.32 -0.09
N GLU A 147 21.39 16.75 -0.74
CA GLU A 147 21.66 17.00 -2.16
C GLU A 147 20.58 16.39 -3.06
N LEU A 148 20.19 15.13 -2.80
CA LEU A 148 19.16 14.44 -3.58
C LEU A 148 17.82 15.16 -3.48
N LEU A 149 17.38 15.51 -2.27
CA LEU A 149 16.05 16.07 -2.01
C LEU A 149 15.95 17.58 -2.18
N LYS A 150 17.05 18.25 -2.54
CA LYS A 150 17.07 19.69 -2.79
C LYS A 150 15.92 20.20 -3.69
N PRO A 151 15.55 19.52 -4.80
CA PRO A 151 14.45 19.98 -5.66
C PRO A 151 13.08 20.00 -4.98
N LEU A 152 12.85 19.17 -3.94
CA LEU A 152 11.61 19.18 -3.18
C LEU A 152 11.50 20.41 -2.26
N GLY A 153 12.63 20.96 -1.83
CA GLY A 153 12.69 22.15 -0.98
C GLY A 153 12.66 23.48 -1.75
N GLU A 154 12.72 23.45 -3.08
CA GLU A 154 12.70 24.66 -3.90
C GLU A 154 11.29 25.27 -3.94
N PRO A 155 11.14 26.58 -3.66
CA PRO A 155 9.85 27.26 -3.75
C PRO A 155 9.28 27.16 -5.16
N GLY A 156 7.98 26.87 -5.25
CA GLY A 156 7.28 26.79 -6.54
C GLY A 156 7.43 25.45 -7.26
N ASN A 157 8.00 24.43 -6.61
CA ASN A 157 7.93 23.07 -7.15
C ASN A 157 6.47 22.58 -7.26
N SER A 158 6.21 21.74 -8.25
CA SER A 158 4.89 21.17 -8.54
C SER A 158 4.80 19.68 -8.19
N PHE A 159 5.67 19.19 -7.30
CA PHE A 159 5.71 17.78 -6.97
C PHE A 159 4.49 17.40 -6.13
N THR A 160 3.74 16.43 -6.64
CA THR A 160 2.57 15.84 -5.98
C THR A 160 2.77 14.36 -5.73
N LYS A 161 3.86 13.77 -6.24
CA LYS A 161 4.20 12.37 -6.10
C LYS A 161 5.68 12.20 -5.77
N ILE A 162 6.02 11.37 -4.79
CA ILE A 162 7.40 11.04 -4.43
C ILE A 162 7.65 9.53 -4.50
N CYS A 163 8.78 9.13 -5.08
CA CYS A 163 9.25 7.74 -5.09
C CYS A 163 10.65 7.66 -4.52
N PHE A 164 10.75 7.14 -3.30
CA PHE A 164 12.00 6.95 -2.57
C PHE A 164 12.42 5.48 -2.54
N SER A 165 11.78 4.65 -3.39
CA SER A 165 12.02 3.21 -3.43
C SER A 165 13.50 2.89 -3.59
N ASN A 166 13.96 1.80 -2.97
CA ASN A 166 15.34 1.28 -3.11
C ASN A 166 16.44 2.20 -2.54
N ARG A 167 16.08 3.13 -1.64
CA ARG A 167 17.00 4.04 -0.93
C ARG A 167 16.93 3.80 0.57
N SER A 168 17.99 3.21 1.13
CA SER A 168 18.06 2.90 2.56
C SER A 168 18.48 4.13 3.37
N PHE A 169 17.53 4.85 3.94
CA PHE A 169 17.77 6.05 4.75
C PHE A 169 18.31 5.68 6.13
N GLY A 170 19.36 6.37 6.56
CA GLY A 170 19.80 6.37 7.95
C GLY A 170 19.02 7.38 8.78
N LEU A 171 19.17 7.31 10.11
CA LEU A 171 18.47 8.23 11.02
C LEU A 171 18.76 9.71 10.72
N ASP A 172 20.02 10.06 10.49
CA ASP A 172 20.40 11.45 10.20
C ASP A 172 19.88 11.89 8.82
N ALA A 173 19.80 10.98 7.84
CA ALA A 173 19.17 11.25 6.56
C ALA A 173 17.66 11.53 6.73
N ALA A 174 16.96 10.74 7.53
CA ALA A 174 15.53 10.94 7.81
C ALA A 174 15.25 12.29 8.48
N ARG A 175 16.12 12.74 9.38
CA ARG A 175 16.05 14.08 10.01
C ARG A 175 16.23 15.22 9.02
N VAL A 176 17.00 15.01 7.94
CA VAL A 176 17.10 15.97 6.83
C VAL A 176 15.82 15.96 5.98
N VAL A 177 15.23 14.79 5.76
CA VAL A 177 14.00 14.62 4.98
C VAL A 177 12.80 15.31 5.65
N GLU A 178 12.72 15.25 6.98
CA GLU A 178 11.60 15.77 7.78
C GLU A 178 11.17 17.21 7.43
N PRO A 179 12.04 18.24 7.52
CA PRO A 179 11.65 19.61 7.19
C PRO A 179 11.32 19.80 5.71
N ILE A 180 11.95 19.03 4.82
CA ILE A 180 11.71 19.11 3.37
C ILE A 180 10.31 18.62 3.04
N LEU A 181 9.96 17.40 3.47
CA LEU A 181 8.64 16.83 3.21
C LEU A 181 7.54 17.60 3.93
N SER A 182 7.78 18.10 5.15
CA SER A 182 6.82 18.94 5.88
C SER A 182 6.38 20.17 5.06
N SER A 183 7.27 20.74 4.25
CA SER A 183 6.97 21.91 3.41
C SER A 183 6.05 21.62 2.22
N ILE A 184 6.00 20.36 1.76
CA ILE A 184 5.23 19.95 0.57
C ILE A 184 4.09 18.97 0.89
N LYS A 185 3.97 18.50 2.14
CA LYS A 185 3.13 17.35 2.49
C LYS A 185 1.68 17.48 2.05
N TYR A 186 1.10 18.68 2.13
CA TYR A 186 -0.30 18.92 1.74
C TYR A 186 -0.55 18.91 0.22
N HIS A 187 0.50 18.89 -0.59
CA HIS A 187 0.41 18.72 -2.05
C HIS A 187 0.61 17.26 -2.48
N LEU A 188 1.12 16.41 -1.60
CA LEU A 188 1.40 15.02 -1.92
C LEU A 188 0.11 14.21 -2.02
N THR A 189 0.04 13.40 -3.07
CA THR A 189 -1.08 12.51 -3.40
C THR A 189 -0.63 11.06 -3.56
N GLU A 190 0.63 10.83 -3.93
CA GLU A 190 1.18 9.48 -4.09
C GLU A 190 2.58 9.41 -3.48
N VAL A 191 2.80 8.43 -2.60
CA VAL A 191 4.06 8.26 -1.89
C VAL A 191 4.51 6.80 -1.98
N ASP A 192 5.72 6.58 -2.50
CA ASP A 192 6.38 5.27 -2.48
C ASP A 192 7.59 5.30 -1.54
N LEU A 193 7.45 4.64 -0.39
CA LEU A 193 8.47 4.41 0.63
C LEU A 193 8.85 2.92 0.70
N SER A 194 8.77 2.20 -0.41
CA SER A 194 9.18 0.80 -0.40
C SER A 194 10.70 0.64 -0.24
N ASP A 195 11.15 -0.35 0.54
CA ASP A 195 12.58 -0.67 0.68
C ASP A 195 13.45 0.51 1.21
N ILE A 196 12.93 1.31 2.15
CA ILE A 196 13.60 2.54 2.62
C ILE A 196 14.54 2.36 3.81
N VAL A 197 14.60 1.16 4.40
CA VAL A 197 15.43 0.86 5.58
C VAL A 197 16.26 -0.42 5.44
N ALA A 198 16.33 -0.99 4.25
CA ALA A 198 17.01 -2.27 4.05
C ALA A 198 18.48 -2.22 4.50
N GLY A 199 18.88 -3.21 5.30
CA GLY A 199 20.24 -3.30 5.86
C GLY A 199 20.51 -2.36 7.05
N ARG A 200 19.52 -1.59 7.53
CA ARG A 200 19.65 -0.79 8.76
C ARG A 200 19.39 -1.65 10.01
N PRO A 201 20.04 -1.35 11.14
CA PRO A 201 19.69 -1.94 12.44
C PRO A 201 18.20 -1.69 12.76
N GLU A 202 17.51 -2.67 13.36
CA GLU A 202 16.06 -2.60 13.65
C GLU A 202 15.67 -1.30 14.40
N ALA A 203 16.42 -0.94 15.44
CA ALA A 203 16.13 0.27 16.21
C ALA A 203 16.23 1.54 15.35
N GLU A 204 17.26 1.65 14.50
CA GLU A 204 17.41 2.79 13.58
C GLU A 204 16.30 2.81 12.53
N ALA A 205 15.96 1.64 11.97
CA ALA A 205 14.93 1.49 10.97
C ALA A 205 13.54 1.91 11.48
N LEU A 206 13.19 1.54 12.72
CA LEU A 206 11.93 1.95 13.34
C LEU A 206 11.86 3.47 13.57
N GLU A 207 12.96 4.10 14.00
CA GLU A 207 13.04 5.56 14.15
C GLU A 207 12.86 6.27 12.80
N VAL A 208 13.52 5.77 11.75
CA VAL A 208 13.34 6.28 10.37
C VAL A 208 11.88 6.18 9.94
N MET A 209 11.23 5.03 10.13
CA MET A 209 9.80 4.87 9.80
C MET A 209 8.89 5.81 10.58
N ASN A 210 9.13 5.99 11.87
CA ASN A 210 8.37 6.94 12.70
C ASN A 210 8.49 8.37 12.18
N ILE A 211 9.70 8.81 11.80
CA ILE A 211 9.91 10.14 11.21
C ILE A 211 9.09 10.29 9.93
N PHE A 212 9.20 9.33 9.00
CA PHE A 212 8.42 9.37 7.75
C PHE A 212 6.90 9.36 8.01
N SER A 213 6.44 8.54 8.96
CA SER A 213 5.03 8.47 9.37
C SER A 213 4.51 9.82 9.88
N LEU A 214 5.21 10.43 10.83
CA LEU A 214 4.83 11.71 11.44
C LEU A 214 4.82 12.86 10.42
N VAL A 215 5.82 12.90 9.55
CA VAL A 215 5.96 13.97 8.55
C VAL A 215 4.87 13.90 7.51
N LEU A 216 4.45 12.69 7.13
CA LEU A 216 3.38 12.47 6.16
C LEU A 216 1.99 12.41 6.81
N GLU A 217 1.88 12.47 8.13
CA GLU A 217 0.61 12.49 8.83
C GLU A 217 -0.25 13.69 8.37
N GLY A 218 -1.51 13.41 8.09
CA GLY A 218 -2.47 14.40 7.59
C GLY A 218 -2.33 14.73 6.10
N CYS A 219 -1.43 14.08 5.37
CA CYS A 219 -1.49 14.07 3.91
C CYS A 219 -2.85 13.54 3.42
N ASN A 220 -3.23 13.92 2.20
CA ASN A 220 -4.41 13.40 1.55
C ASN A 220 -4.04 12.42 0.43
N LEU A 221 -3.36 11.33 0.81
CA LEU A 221 -2.80 10.37 -0.13
C LEU A 221 -3.90 9.53 -0.78
N ARG A 222 -3.71 9.23 -2.06
CA ARG A 222 -4.46 8.25 -2.86
C ARG A 222 -3.67 6.95 -3.03
N TYR A 223 -2.34 7.03 -3.03
CA TYR A 223 -1.43 5.88 -3.13
C TYR A 223 -0.37 5.96 -2.03
N LEU A 224 -0.17 4.85 -1.32
CA LEU A 224 0.92 4.68 -0.37
C LEU A 224 1.52 3.27 -0.51
N ASN A 225 2.83 3.21 -0.77
CA ASN A 225 3.57 1.96 -0.79
C ASN A 225 4.59 1.92 0.34
N LEU A 226 4.44 0.96 1.25
CA LEU A 226 5.31 0.70 2.40
C LEU A 226 6.02 -0.65 2.31
N SER A 227 5.94 -1.32 1.15
CA SER A 227 6.44 -2.69 0.96
C SER A 227 7.95 -2.83 1.15
N ASN A 228 8.41 -4.04 1.45
CA ASN A 228 9.82 -4.44 1.58
C ASN A 228 10.55 -3.73 2.73
N ASN A 229 9.81 -3.37 3.78
CA ASN A 229 10.34 -2.75 4.98
C ASN A 229 10.34 -3.74 6.15
N ALA A 230 10.80 -4.97 5.88
CA ALA A 230 10.68 -6.21 6.68
C ALA A 230 11.02 -6.11 8.19
N LEU A 231 10.15 -5.45 8.96
CA LEU A 231 10.23 -5.26 10.41
C LEU A 231 9.03 -5.86 11.15
N GLY A 232 8.22 -6.65 10.44
CA GLY A 232 7.01 -7.27 10.95
C GLY A 232 5.99 -6.27 11.46
N GLU A 233 5.24 -6.69 12.48
CA GLU A 233 4.17 -5.89 13.08
C GLU A 233 4.68 -4.54 13.60
N LYS A 234 5.91 -4.47 14.13
CA LYS A 234 6.49 -3.21 14.64
C LYS A 234 6.65 -2.17 13.53
N GLY A 235 7.11 -2.60 12.34
CA GLY A 235 7.24 -1.72 11.17
C GLY A 235 5.91 -1.16 10.71
N VAL A 236 4.87 -2.00 10.62
CA VAL A 236 3.51 -1.55 10.29
C VAL A 236 2.98 -0.57 11.33
N ARG A 237 3.18 -0.87 12.63
CA ARG A 237 2.78 -0.01 13.73
C ARG A 237 3.48 1.36 13.71
N ALA A 238 4.71 1.45 13.22
CA ALA A 238 5.42 2.73 13.07
C ALA A 238 4.68 3.69 12.10
N PHE A 239 3.94 3.14 11.13
CA PHE A 239 3.11 3.90 10.19
C PHE A 239 1.64 4.07 10.63
N ALA A 240 1.27 3.67 11.85
CA ALA A 240 -0.13 3.66 12.27
C ALA A 240 -0.80 5.04 12.22
N GLU A 241 -0.12 6.10 12.66
CA GLU A 241 -0.68 7.46 12.64
C GLU A 241 -0.82 8.00 11.21
N LEU A 242 0.18 7.77 10.35
CA LEU A 242 0.06 8.04 8.91
C LEU A 242 -1.19 7.37 8.33
N LEU A 243 -1.35 6.06 8.52
CA LEU A 243 -2.46 5.29 7.97
C LEU A 243 -3.82 5.76 8.50
N LYS A 244 -3.95 6.02 9.80
CA LYS A 244 -5.19 6.52 10.42
C LYS A 244 -5.60 7.91 9.93
N SER A 245 -4.62 8.75 9.58
CA SER A 245 -4.90 10.11 9.13
C SER A 245 -5.41 10.18 7.67
N GLN A 246 -5.33 9.10 6.91
CA GLN A 246 -5.74 9.08 5.50
C GLN A 246 -7.26 8.90 5.35
N ASN A 247 -7.88 9.80 4.59
CA ASN A 247 -9.33 9.74 4.29
C ASN A 247 -9.65 9.38 2.84
N ASN A 248 -8.67 9.48 1.93
CA ASN A 248 -8.85 9.27 0.49
C ASN A 248 -7.87 8.23 -0.10
N LEU A 249 -7.31 7.36 0.75
CA LEU A 249 -6.38 6.33 0.30
C LEU A 249 -7.11 5.28 -0.53
N GLU A 250 -6.71 5.13 -1.78
CA GLU A 250 -7.28 4.17 -2.74
C GLU A 250 -6.38 2.95 -2.93
N GLU A 251 -5.07 3.12 -2.79
CA GLU A 251 -4.07 2.06 -2.94
C GLU A 251 -3.10 2.05 -1.76
N LEU A 252 -3.00 0.90 -1.07
CA LEU A 252 -2.04 0.65 0.01
C LEU A 252 -1.29 -0.65 -0.27
N TYR A 253 0.04 -0.60 -0.25
CA TYR A 253 0.90 -1.77 -0.47
C TYR A 253 1.76 -2.05 0.75
N LEU A 254 1.63 -3.27 1.29
CA LEU A 254 2.36 -3.81 2.45
C LEU A 254 2.93 -5.21 2.11
N MET A 255 3.67 -5.32 1.02
CA MET A 255 4.23 -6.59 0.56
C MET A 255 5.61 -6.84 1.19
N ASN A 256 5.90 -8.09 1.57
CA ASN A 256 7.21 -8.49 2.11
C ASN A 256 7.65 -7.73 3.37
N ASP A 257 6.70 -7.34 4.21
CA ASP A 257 7.00 -6.59 5.44
C ASP A 257 7.23 -7.48 6.66
N GLY A 258 7.27 -8.80 6.49
CA GLY A 258 7.54 -9.75 7.57
C GLY A 258 6.41 -9.85 8.60
N ILE A 259 5.19 -9.47 8.23
CA ILE A 259 3.99 -9.59 9.06
C ILE A 259 3.65 -11.08 9.16
N SER A 260 3.53 -11.62 10.38
CA SER A 260 3.10 -13.01 10.56
C SER A 260 1.61 -13.16 10.25
N GLU A 261 1.15 -14.39 10.03
CA GLU A 261 -0.25 -14.66 9.70
C GLU A 261 -1.22 -14.20 10.81
N GLU A 262 -0.77 -14.21 12.06
CA GLU A 262 -1.54 -13.77 13.23
C GLU A 262 -1.65 -12.25 13.36
N ALA A 263 -0.79 -11.50 12.65
CA ALA A 263 -0.71 -10.05 12.71
C ALA A 263 -1.31 -9.34 11.48
N ALA A 264 -1.73 -10.11 10.46
CA ALA A 264 -2.34 -9.64 9.21
C ALA A 264 -3.88 -9.68 9.26
#